data_AF-A0A7N0SWJ4-F1
#
_entry.id   AF-A0A7N0SWJ4-F1
#
_cell.length_a   1.000
_cell.length_b   1.000
_cell.length_c   1.000
_cell.angle_alpha   90.00
_cell.angle_beta   90.00
_cell.angle_gamma   90.00
#
_symmetry.space_group_name_H-M   'P 1'
#
loop_
_entity.id
_entity.type
_entity.pdbx_description
1 polymer ?
#
loop_
_entity_poly.entity_id
_entity_poly.type
_entity_poly.pdbx_seq_one_letter_code
_entity_poly.pdbx_strand_id
1 'polypeptide(L)'
;MDGALVYFARYCIMGDGCAMEGISHEAASLAAHWKLNKLTLIYDDNHNTIDGPTSLAFSEDISMRFQALGWNTITVDDIHENIWSFKSALLRAQMETGRPTFIRVKTLIGKLSQKEGTSRAHHGVFDDDDLKKMRGKVNWSEREPFHVIPMIYREMQMQAEEGEIQEMKWYSTLAYYENKYPQEALEFKILLYGGLPPGWESSLPRWSATDPVDATRGYSEKCLNQVARVIPGLVGGSADLAGSNKTYLHEYGDFLPETRWGRNIRYGVREHAMAGISNGIVLHGSGLIPFAATFLIFSDYMKNSIRLSALSHAGVVYILTHDSIGLGEDGPTHQPVEQLCGLRAVPRLLVFRPGDGNETAGAYRVAVATRDGPSVIALSRQKLAANLEGTSAEDVARGGYIVSDNSGQETPELILIGTGSELCLCDASARELRKEGRLVRVVSLVCWRLFDRQPKGYRDQVLPPDVRKRVSVEAGSPVGWREYVGTEGVVIGVEEFGTSGAYLDTFEKYGFTEENITRIARSLFSE
;
A
#
# COMPACT_ATOMS: atom_id res chain seq x y z
N MET A 1 6.22 22.13 33.46
CA MET A 1 5.31 21.14 32.83
C MET A 1 5.75 21.00 31.39
N ASP A 2 6.79 20.19 31.13
CA ASP A 2 7.11 19.77 29.76
C ASP A 2 6.57 18.34 29.62
N GLY A 3 5.24 18.23 29.53
CA GLY A 3 4.59 16.96 29.22
C GLY A 3 4.82 16.60 27.76
N ALA A 4 5.10 15.33 27.47
CA ALA A 4 5.24 14.87 26.09
C ALA A 4 3.88 14.93 25.37
N LEU A 5 3.78 15.70 24.28
CA LEU A 5 2.55 15.83 23.50
C LEU A 5 2.13 14.51 22.81
N VAL A 6 3.10 13.66 22.49
CA VAL A 6 2.89 12.35 21.86
C VAL A 6 3.50 11.27 22.76
N TYR A 7 2.66 10.60 23.54
CA TYR A 7 3.06 9.48 24.38
C TYR A 7 1.94 8.45 24.50
N PHE A 8 2.14 7.26 23.94
CA PHE A 8 1.23 6.13 24.07
C PHE A 8 1.97 4.81 23.83
N ALA A 9 1.41 3.73 24.38
CA ALA A 9 1.86 2.36 24.16
C ALA A 9 1.02 1.68 23.10
N ARG A 10 1.56 0.63 22.47
CA ARG A 10 0.88 -0.20 21.47
C ARG A 10 0.87 -1.64 21.95
N TYR A 11 -0.32 -2.21 22.07
CA TYR A 11 -0.53 -3.61 22.45
C TYR A 11 -1.11 -4.36 21.26
N CYS A 12 -0.62 -5.58 21.02
CA CYS A 12 -1.13 -6.48 20.00
C CYS A 12 -1.32 -7.86 20.62
N ILE A 13 -2.47 -8.51 20.40
CA ILE A 13 -2.68 -9.91 20.74
C ILE A 13 -2.53 -10.71 19.45
N MET A 14 -1.77 -11.80 19.50
CA MET A 14 -1.61 -12.73 18.39
C MET A 14 -1.70 -14.18 18.88
N GLY A 15 -2.05 -15.09 17.97
CA GLY A 15 -2.03 -16.54 18.24
C GLY A 15 -1.03 -17.29 17.36
N ASP A 16 -1.10 -18.62 17.40
CA ASP A 16 -0.20 -19.52 16.67
C ASP A 16 -0.15 -19.26 15.16
N GLY A 17 -1.30 -19.03 14.53
CA GLY A 17 -1.36 -18.73 13.09
C GLY A 17 -0.55 -17.49 12.71
N CYS A 18 -0.64 -16.42 13.51
CA CYS A 18 0.17 -15.21 13.28
C CYS A 18 1.67 -15.50 13.47
N ALA A 19 2.02 -16.34 14.45
CA ALA A 19 3.40 -16.69 14.74
C ALA A 19 4.05 -17.51 13.62
N MET A 20 3.28 -18.35 12.90
CA MET A 20 3.74 -19.11 11.73
C MET A 20 3.94 -18.24 10.48
N GLU A 21 3.20 -17.15 10.35
CA GLU A 21 3.24 -16.29 9.16
C GLU A 21 4.57 -15.52 9.05
N GLY A 22 5.21 -15.60 7.87
CA GLY A 22 6.53 -14.99 7.61
C GLY A 22 6.55 -13.47 7.80
N ILE A 23 5.44 -12.78 7.48
CA ILE A 23 5.30 -11.33 7.69
C ILE A 23 5.49 -10.94 9.17
N SER A 24 5.10 -11.79 10.12
CA SER A 24 5.28 -11.50 11.54
C SER A 24 6.75 -11.49 11.93
N HIS A 25 7.55 -12.38 11.34
CA HIS A 25 8.99 -12.45 11.55
C HIS A 25 9.69 -11.23 10.95
N GLU A 26 9.34 -10.86 9.72
CA GLU A 26 9.83 -9.65 9.06
C GLU A 26 9.59 -8.40 9.94
N ALA A 27 8.34 -8.20 10.38
CA ALA A 27 7.95 -7.05 11.19
C ALA A 27 8.59 -7.09 12.59
N ALA A 28 8.68 -8.26 13.22
CA ALA A 28 9.31 -8.41 14.53
C ALA A 28 10.82 -8.12 14.48
N SER A 29 11.49 -8.53 13.40
CA SER A 29 12.89 -8.20 13.13
C SER A 29 13.11 -6.68 13.06
N LEU A 30 12.26 -5.97 12.30
CA LEU A 30 12.32 -4.51 12.19
C LEU A 30 12.00 -3.80 13.51
N ALA A 31 10.99 -4.24 14.25
CA ALA A 31 10.60 -3.61 15.51
C ALA A 31 11.72 -3.67 16.57
N ALA A 32 12.47 -4.78 16.62
CA ALA A 32 13.64 -4.90 17.49
C ALA A 32 14.81 -4.04 16.98
N HIS A 33 15.08 -4.06 15.68
CA HIS A 33 16.11 -3.22 15.06
C HIS A 33 15.87 -1.72 15.35
N TRP A 34 14.63 -1.25 15.27
CA TRP A 34 14.24 0.12 15.57
C TRP A 34 14.05 0.42 17.07
N LYS A 35 14.27 -0.56 17.95
CA LYS A 35 14.13 -0.42 19.42
C LYS A 35 12.77 0.19 19.80
N LEU A 36 11.68 -0.38 19.27
CA LEU A 36 10.31 0.09 19.52
C LEU A 36 9.81 -0.32 20.91
N ASN A 37 10.37 0.27 21.96
CA ASN A 37 10.14 -0.13 23.35
C ASN A 37 8.70 0.08 23.86
N LYS A 38 7.88 0.82 23.13
CA LYS A 38 6.45 1.01 23.44
C LYS A 38 5.54 -0.02 22.77
N LEU A 39 6.10 -1.00 22.06
CA LEU A 39 5.36 -2.11 21.46
C LEU A 39 5.40 -3.33 22.39
N THR A 40 4.23 -3.81 22.78
CA THR A 40 4.04 -5.05 23.52
C THR A 40 3.19 -6.03 22.71
N LEU A 41 3.75 -7.19 22.39
CA LEU A 41 3.08 -8.29 21.72
C LEU A 41 2.72 -9.36 22.75
N ILE A 42 1.44 -9.72 22.82
CA ILE A 42 0.89 -10.72 23.72
C ILE A 42 0.54 -11.93 22.86
N TYR A 43 1.25 -13.02 23.07
CA TYR A 43 1.06 -14.27 22.34
C TYR A 43 0.21 -15.22 23.16
N ASP A 44 -0.98 -15.54 22.64
CA ASP A 44 -1.86 -16.57 23.15
C ASP A 44 -1.31 -17.95 22.77
N ASP A 45 -0.54 -18.53 23.68
CA ASP A 45 0.05 -19.85 23.56
C ASP A 45 -0.93 -20.90 24.09
N ASN A 46 -1.84 -21.34 23.23
CA ASN A 46 -2.91 -22.29 23.57
C ASN A 46 -2.71 -23.68 22.94
N HIS A 47 -1.60 -23.86 22.20
CA HIS A 47 -1.20 -25.09 21.51
C HIS A 47 -2.22 -25.66 20.51
N ASN A 48 -3.12 -24.84 19.97
CA ASN A 48 -4.15 -25.27 19.02
C ASN A 48 -4.26 -24.35 17.80
N THR A 49 -4.37 -24.97 16.63
CA THR A 49 -4.76 -24.32 15.37
C THR A 49 -6.07 -24.93 14.85
N ILE A 50 -6.50 -24.54 13.65
CA ILE A 50 -7.67 -25.12 12.99
C ILE A 50 -7.51 -26.63 12.80
N ASP A 51 -6.35 -27.07 12.33
CA ASP A 51 -6.11 -28.47 11.95
C ASP A 51 -5.90 -29.40 13.15
N GLY A 52 -5.70 -28.86 14.35
CA GLY A 52 -5.46 -29.64 15.55
C GLY A 52 -4.40 -29.03 16.47
N PRO A 53 -3.72 -29.87 17.27
CA PRO A 53 -2.59 -29.44 18.09
C PRO A 53 -1.47 -28.83 17.24
N THR A 54 -0.79 -27.82 17.75
CA THR A 54 0.33 -27.17 17.05
C THR A 54 1.45 -28.14 16.68
N SER A 55 1.65 -29.23 17.43
CA SER A 55 2.67 -30.26 17.16
C SER A 55 2.57 -30.91 15.78
N LEU A 56 1.45 -30.76 15.06
CA LEU A 56 1.30 -31.23 13.69
C LEU A 56 2.17 -30.46 12.68
N ALA A 57 2.41 -29.17 12.90
CA ALA A 57 3.10 -28.30 11.92
C ALA A 57 3.93 -27.17 12.55
N PHE A 58 3.97 -27.04 13.87
CA PHE A 58 4.55 -25.92 14.59
C PHE A 58 5.14 -26.35 15.93
N SER A 59 6.47 -26.48 15.95
CA SER A 59 7.25 -26.97 17.11
C SER A 59 8.48 -26.12 17.41
N GLU A 60 8.58 -24.92 16.82
CA GLU A 60 9.68 -24.00 17.10
C GLU A 60 9.51 -23.32 18.46
N ASP A 61 10.62 -22.89 19.08
CA ASP A 61 10.56 -22.07 20.29
C ASP A 61 10.39 -20.59 19.91
N ILE A 62 9.15 -20.11 20.01
CA ILE A 62 8.79 -18.74 19.70
C ILE A 62 9.44 -17.74 20.65
N SER A 63 9.54 -18.06 21.93
CA SER A 63 10.21 -17.18 22.88
C SER A 63 11.69 -17.03 22.51
N MET A 64 12.37 -18.11 22.15
CA MET A 64 13.76 -18.06 21.68
C MET A 64 13.91 -17.29 20.37
N ARG A 65 12.98 -17.45 19.41
CA ARG A 65 12.99 -16.67 18.17
C ARG A 65 12.88 -15.17 18.43
N PHE A 66 11.92 -14.74 19.26
CA PHE A 66 11.76 -13.33 19.62
C PHE A 66 12.97 -12.80 20.41
N GLN A 67 13.53 -13.61 21.31
CA GLN A 67 14.76 -13.26 22.01
C GLN A 67 15.93 -13.07 21.03
N ALA A 68 16.10 -13.96 20.06
CA ALA A 68 17.13 -13.86 19.02
C ALA A 68 16.98 -12.62 18.14
N LEU A 69 15.74 -12.18 17.88
CA LEU A 69 15.46 -10.93 17.19
C LEU A 69 15.83 -9.69 18.02
N GLY A 70 16.00 -9.82 19.35
CA GLY A 70 16.33 -8.73 20.26
C GLY A 70 15.16 -8.19 21.08
N TRP A 71 14.07 -8.96 21.20
CA TRP A 71 12.92 -8.59 22.04
C TRP A 71 13.19 -8.90 23.52
N ASN A 72 12.55 -8.14 24.41
CA ASN A 72 12.39 -8.54 25.81
C ASN A 72 11.31 -9.62 25.89
N THR A 73 11.61 -10.80 26.42
CA THR A 73 10.65 -11.91 26.48
C THR A 73 10.21 -12.18 27.91
N ILE A 74 8.91 -12.33 28.11
CA ILE A 74 8.29 -12.65 29.41
C ILE A 74 7.35 -13.83 29.22
N THR A 75 7.44 -14.83 30.08
CA THR A 75 6.50 -15.95 30.10
C THR A 75 5.52 -15.79 31.26
N VAL A 76 4.25 -16.04 30.98
CA VAL A 76 3.18 -16.13 31.97
C VAL A 76 2.63 -17.55 31.88
N ASP A 77 2.98 -18.39 32.86
CA ASP A 77 2.70 -19.83 32.81
C ASP A 77 1.25 -20.18 33.18
N ASP A 78 0.58 -19.35 33.98
CA ASP A 78 -0.79 -19.60 34.43
C ASP A 78 -1.53 -18.29 34.70
N ILE A 79 -2.37 -17.89 33.74
CA ILE A 79 -3.30 -16.76 33.91
C ILE A 79 -4.64 -17.15 34.54
N HIS A 80 -4.91 -18.45 34.61
CA HIS A 80 -6.20 -19.01 34.97
C HIS A 80 -6.42 -18.98 36.48
N GLU A 81 -5.39 -19.35 37.23
CA GLU A 81 -5.38 -19.29 38.69
C GLU A 81 -4.70 -18.01 39.21
N ASN A 82 -3.87 -17.36 38.38
CA ASN A 82 -3.09 -16.20 38.80
C ASN A 82 -3.07 -15.07 37.76
N ILE A 83 -4.19 -14.34 37.65
CA ILE A 83 -4.28 -13.15 36.78
C ILE A 83 -3.27 -12.05 37.14
N TRP A 84 -2.77 -12.02 38.39
CA TRP A 84 -1.78 -11.04 38.83
C TRP A 84 -0.43 -11.24 38.14
N SER A 85 -0.07 -12.47 37.76
CA SER A 85 1.14 -12.76 36.99
C SER A 85 1.14 -12.03 35.63
N PHE A 86 -0.02 -12.02 34.96
CA PHE A 86 -0.21 -11.28 33.71
C PHE A 86 -0.13 -9.77 33.93
N LYS A 87 -0.78 -9.25 34.99
CA LYS A 87 -0.66 -7.83 35.35
C LYS A 87 0.80 -7.42 35.59
N SER A 88 1.57 -8.23 36.32
CA SER A 88 2.99 -7.99 36.53
C SER A 88 3.80 -8.02 35.24
N ALA A 89 3.48 -8.91 34.30
CA ALA A 89 4.13 -8.93 32.99
C ALA A 89 3.86 -7.65 32.18
N LEU A 90 2.62 -7.15 32.17
CA LEU A 90 2.26 -5.89 31.52
C LEU A 90 3.00 -4.69 32.13
N LEU A 91 3.07 -4.62 33.47
CA LEU A 91 3.82 -3.56 34.16
C LEU A 91 5.32 -3.61 33.84
N ARG A 92 5.91 -4.82 33.77
CA ARG A 92 7.31 -4.99 33.36
C ARG A 92 7.54 -4.54 31.91
N ALA A 93 6.61 -4.86 31.01
CA ALA A 93 6.68 -4.41 29.61
C ALA A 93 6.63 -2.87 29.52
N GLN A 94 5.80 -2.21 30.33
CA GLN A 94 5.73 -0.74 30.38
C GLN A 94 7.01 -0.08 30.93
N MET A 95 7.77 -0.79 31.77
CA MET A 95 9.04 -0.32 32.33
C MET A 95 10.24 -0.53 31.39
N GLU A 96 10.12 -1.31 30.32
CA GLU A 96 11.19 -1.53 29.35
C GLU A 96 11.40 -0.28 28.47
N THR A 97 12.65 0.18 28.41
CA THR A 97 13.01 1.46 27.78
C THR A 97 13.78 1.29 26.48
N GLY A 98 14.33 0.10 26.20
CA GLY A 98 15.24 -0.13 25.08
C GLY A 98 14.74 -1.10 24.01
N ARG A 99 13.77 -1.96 24.30
CA ARG A 99 13.37 -3.07 23.41
C ARG A 99 11.85 -3.28 23.36
N PRO A 100 11.28 -3.70 22.23
CA PRO A 100 9.90 -4.17 22.22
C PRO A 100 9.76 -5.42 23.12
N THR A 101 8.57 -5.63 23.70
CA THR A 101 8.32 -6.73 24.64
C THR A 101 7.38 -7.78 24.06
N PHE A 102 7.75 -9.05 24.16
CA PHE A 102 6.97 -10.22 23.80
C PHE A 102 6.56 -10.96 25.08
N ILE A 103 5.26 -11.08 25.30
CA ILE A 103 4.69 -11.79 26.45
C ILE A 103 4.05 -13.07 25.93
N ARG A 104 4.67 -14.21 26.20
CA ARG A 104 4.08 -15.53 25.98
C ARG A 104 3.13 -15.83 27.11
N VAL A 105 1.84 -15.97 26.80
CA VAL A 105 0.79 -16.25 27.77
C VAL A 105 0.25 -17.63 27.51
N LYS A 106 0.52 -18.59 28.41
CA LYS A 106 -0.04 -19.93 28.30
C LYS A 106 -1.52 -19.88 28.65
N THR A 107 -2.35 -20.30 27.71
CA THR A 107 -3.80 -20.38 27.92
C THR A 107 -4.34 -21.74 27.53
N LEU A 108 -5.65 -21.91 27.67
CA LEU A 108 -6.35 -23.13 27.30
C LEU A 108 -7.57 -22.74 26.48
N ILE A 109 -7.55 -23.07 25.19
CA ILE A 109 -8.63 -22.73 24.27
C ILE A 109 -9.95 -23.38 24.73
N GLY A 110 -11.04 -22.63 24.65
CA GLY A 110 -12.37 -23.15 25.02
C GLY A 110 -12.48 -23.54 26.50
N LYS A 111 -11.71 -22.93 27.41
CA LYS A 111 -11.78 -23.25 28.84
C LYS A 111 -13.23 -23.30 29.34
N LEU A 112 -13.52 -24.27 30.20
CA LEU A 112 -14.82 -24.65 30.76
C LEU A 112 -15.73 -25.46 29.82
N SER A 113 -15.51 -25.47 28.50
CA SER A 113 -16.30 -26.24 27.54
C SER A 113 -15.92 -27.73 27.55
N GLN A 114 -16.79 -28.58 27.00
CA GLN A 114 -16.44 -29.97 26.65
C GLN A 114 -15.43 -30.08 25.50
N LYS A 115 -15.20 -28.99 24.77
CA LYS A 115 -14.23 -28.87 23.67
C LYS A 115 -12.89 -28.28 24.13
N GLU A 116 -12.74 -27.99 25.42
CA GLU A 116 -11.54 -27.41 26.04
C GLU A 116 -10.25 -28.11 25.57
N GLY A 117 -9.24 -27.30 25.22
CA GLY A 117 -7.93 -27.80 24.79
C GLY A 117 -7.90 -28.47 23.42
N THR A 118 -8.99 -28.41 22.65
CA THR A 118 -9.06 -29.00 21.31
C THR A 118 -9.36 -27.95 20.24
N SER A 119 -8.90 -28.21 19.01
CA SER A 119 -9.20 -27.36 17.84
C SER A 119 -10.70 -27.15 17.58
N ARG A 120 -11.56 -28.05 18.08
CA ARG A 120 -13.03 -27.90 18.00
C ARG A 120 -13.55 -26.69 18.76
N ALA A 121 -12.78 -26.12 19.70
CA ALA A 121 -13.13 -24.87 20.37
C ALA A 121 -12.80 -23.62 19.55
N HIS A 122 -12.03 -23.74 18.45
CA HIS A 122 -11.69 -22.63 17.57
C HIS A 122 -12.87 -22.21 16.68
N HIS A 123 -13.67 -23.18 16.23
CA HIS A 123 -14.79 -22.94 15.32
C HIS A 123 -16.12 -23.50 15.84
N GLY A 124 -17.21 -22.81 15.52
CA GLY A 124 -18.57 -23.25 15.82
C GLY A 124 -19.11 -22.76 17.16
N VAL A 125 -20.43 -22.89 17.32
CA VAL A 125 -21.16 -22.44 18.52
C VAL A 125 -20.99 -23.50 19.63
N PHE A 126 -20.92 -23.04 20.88
CA PHE A 126 -21.09 -23.91 22.05
C PHE A 126 -22.59 -24.21 22.17
N ASP A 127 -22.98 -25.49 22.11
CA ASP A 127 -24.38 -25.88 22.20
C ASP A 127 -24.96 -25.64 23.60
N ASP A 128 -26.29 -25.72 23.73
CA ASP A 128 -27.00 -25.41 24.98
C ASP A 128 -26.57 -26.30 26.15
N ASP A 129 -26.24 -27.56 25.89
CA ASP A 129 -25.77 -28.51 26.90
C ASP A 129 -24.37 -28.14 27.41
N ASP A 130 -23.47 -27.77 26.49
CA ASP A 130 -22.14 -27.28 26.82
C ASP A 130 -22.21 -25.95 27.58
N LEU A 131 -23.03 -24.99 27.12
CA LEU A 131 -23.27 -23.73 27.80
C LEU A 131 -23.81 -23.92 29.22
N LYS A 132 -24.76 -24.84 29.41
CA LYS A 132 -25.31 -25.17 30.74
C LYS A 132 -24.21 -25.70 31.67
N LYS A 133 -23.33 -26.58 31.17
CA LYS A 133 -22.20 -27.11 31.95
C LYS A 133 -21.17 -26.03 32.26
N MET A 134 -20.80 -25.20 31.28
CA MET A 134 -19.89 -24.06 31.45
C MET A 134 -20.41 -23.12 32.54
N ARG A 135 -21.69 -22.72 32.46
CA ARG A 135 -22.34 -21.88 33.48
C ARG A 135 -22.35 -22.53 34.85
N GLY A 136 -22.63 -23.84 34.92
CA GLY A 136 -22.58 -24.60 36.17
C GLY A 136 -21.21 -24.54 36.84
N LYS A 137 -20.11 -24.67 36.07
CA LYS A 137 -18.73 -24.62 36.60
C LYS A 137 -18.37 -23.28 37.27
N VAL A 138 -19.04 -22.19 36.90
CA VAL A 138 -18.80 -20.84 37.44
C VAL A 138 -19.98 -20.29 38.25
N ASN A 139 -20.91 -21.15 38.68
CA ASN A 139 -22.11 -20.78 39.44
C ASN A 139 -22.95 -19.67 38.75
N TRP A 140 -23.11 -19.80 37.43
CA TRP A 140 -23.80 -18.84 36.55
C TRP A 140 -25.09 -19.39 35.93
N SER A 141 -25.60 -20.51 36.42
CA SER A 141 -26.74 -21.23 35.82
C SER A 141 -28.05 -20.45 35.79
N GLU A 142 -28.29 -19.61 36.80
CA GLU A 142 -29.57 -18.90 37.01
C GLU A 142 -29.63 -17.52 36.31
N ARG A 143 -28.61 -17.18 35.52
CA ARG A 143 -28.52 -15.87 34.87
C ARG A 143 -28.92 -15.95 33.40
N GLU A 144 -29.69 -14.95 32.98
CA GLU A 144 -30.13 -14.79 31.60
C GLU A 144 -28.94 -14.54 30.64
N PRO A 145 -29.08 -14.89 29.35
CA PRO A 145 -28.13 -14.49 28.31
C PRO A 145 -27.86 -12.97 28.36
N PHE A 146 -26.62 -12.57 28.10
CA PHE A 146 -26.16 -11.17 28.13
C PHE A 146 -26.28 -10.44 29.48
N HIS A 147 -26.54 -11.17 30.58
CA HIS A 147 -26.50 -10.59 31.92
C HIS A 147 -25.07 -10.15 32.30
N VAL A 148 -24.91 -8.88 32.66
CA VAL A 148 -23.66 -8.31 33.16
C VAL A 148 -23.87 -7.87 34.61
N ILE A 149 -22.95 -8.25 35.51
CA ILE A 149 -23.03 -7.87 36.93
C ILE A 149 -22.92 -6.34 37.05
N PRO A 150 -23.78 -5.65 37.83
CA PRO A 150 -23.74 -4.20 37.98
C PRO A 150 -22.38 -3.62 38.37
N MET A 151 -21.60 -4.35 39.18
CA MET A 151 -20.24 -3.95 39.56
C MET A 151 -19.28 -3.85 38.36
N ILE A 152 -19.42 -4.70 37.34
CA ILE A 152 -18.59 -4.64 36.14
C ILE A 152 -18.90 -3.37 35.34
N TYR A 153 -20.17 -3.00 35.20
CA TYR A 153 -20.53 -1.72 34.59
C TYR A 153 -19.92 -0.54 35.33
N ARG A 154 -19.96 -0.57 36.68
CA ARG A 154 -19.36 0.50 37.49
C ARG A 154 -17.85 0.62 37.28
N GLU A 155 -17.14 -0.51 37.23
CA GLU A 155 -15.71 -0.52 36.94
C GLU A 155 -15.42 0.04 35.55
N MET A 156 -16.16 -0.40 34.51
CA MET A 156 -15.98 0.11 33.14
C MET A 156 -16.27 1.62 33.04
N GLN A 157 -17.27 2.10 33.77
CA GLN A 157 -17.60 3.52 33.86
C GLN A 157 -16.46 4.33 34.49
N MET A 158 -15.86 3.83 35.59
CA MET A 158 -14.69 4.48 36.21
C MET A 158 -13.50 4.56 35.26
N GLN A 159 -13.25 3.52 34.45
CA GLN A 159 -12.18 3.55 33.44
C GLN A 159 -12.47 4.56 32.32
N ALA A 160 -13.74 4.71 31.91
CA ALA A 160 -14.13 5.71 30.93
C ALA A 160 -13.94 7.15 31.46
N GLU A 161 -14.34 7.41 32.70
CA GLU A 161 -14.14 8.70 33.37
C GLU A 161 -12.66 9.07 33.51
N GLU A 162 -11.79 8.10 33.86
CA GLU A 162 -10.34 8.33 33.88
C GLU A 162 -9.79 8.64 32.48
N GLY A 163 -10.32 7.98 31.44
CA GLY A 163 -9.98 8.29 30.04
C GLY A 163 -10.32 9.74 29.65
N GLU A 164 -11.51 10.21 30.04
CA GLU A 164 -11.95 11.60 29.81
C GLU A 164 -11.02 12.60 30.51
N ILE A 165 -10.63 12.31 31.76
CA ILE A 165 -9.69 13.13 32.52
C ILE A 165 -8.31 13.17 31.83
N GLN A 166 -7.83 12.05 31.29
CA GLN A 166 -6.56 12.00 30.57
C GLN A 166 -6.60 12.81 29.26
N GLU A 167 -7.72 12.74 28.53
CA GLU A 167 -7.93 13.54 27.32
C GLU A 167 -7.98 15.04 27.63
N MET A 168 -8.69 15.47 28.68
CA MET A 168 -8.71 16.86 29.13
C MET A 168 -7.30 17.38 29.51
N LYS A 169 -6.49 16.54 30.18
CA LYS A 169 -5.08 16.86 30.49
C LYS A 169 -4.25 16.99 29.22
N TRP A 170 -4.47 16.14 28.22
CA TRP A 170 -3.80 16.23 26.93
C TRP A 170 -4.17 17.51 26.19
N TYR A 171 -5.45 17.89 26.12
CA TYR A 171 -5.89 19.16 25.53
C TYR A 171 -5.27 20.37 26.23
N SER A 172 -5.15 20.32 27.56
CA SER A 172 -4.45 21.37 28.34
C SER A 172 -2.97 21.45 27.96
N THR A 173 -2.33 20.30 27.74
CA THR A 173 -0.92 20.23 27.29
C THR A 173 -0.76 20.77 25.86
N LEU A 174 -1.69 20.44 24.96
CA LEU A 174 -1.72 20.96 23.59
C LEU A 174 -1.92 22.48 23.57
N ALA A 175 -2.84 23.02 24.37
CA ALA A 175 -3.06 24.46 24.47
C ALA A 175 -1.81 25.20 24.99
N TYR A 176 -1.09 24.61 25.96
CA TYR A 176 0.19 25.14 26.40
C TYR A 176 1.25 25.09 25.28
N TYR A 177 1.32 23.98 24.55
CA TYR A 177 2.22 23.81 23.41
C TYR A 177 1.96 24.86 22.31
N GLU A 178 0.69 25.11 21.97
CA GLU A 178 0.27 26.13 20.99
C GLU A 178 0.73 27.54 21.35
N ASN A 179 0.67 27.91 22.63
CA ASN A 179 1.12 29.23 23.08
C ASN A 179 2.66 29.36 23.04
N LYS A 180 3.38 28.26 23.28
CA LYS A 180 4.86 28.25 23.38
C LYS A 180 5.54 28.04 22.01
N TYR A 181 4.93 27.26 21.12
CA TYR A 181 5.45 26.83 19.82
C TYR A 181 4.40 27.00 18.72
N PRO A 182 3.99 28.24 18.37
CA PRO A 182 2.83 28.48 17.52
C PRO A 182 2.99 27.95 16.09
N GLN A 183 4.21 27.91 15.55
CA GLN A 183 4.47 27.42 14.19
C GLN A 183 4.41 25.89 14.15
N GLU A 184 5.10 25.23 15.08
CA GLU A 184 5.13 23.77 15.19
C GLU A 184 3.76 23.22 15.58
N ALA A 185 2.98 23.95 16.39
CA ALA A 185 1.62 23.59 16.72
C ALA A 185 0.66 23.68 15.52
N LEU A 186 0.85 24.64 14.62
CA LEU A 186 0.09 24.70 13.37
C LEU A 186 0.40 23.48 12.49
N GLU A 187 1.67 23.14 12.34
CA GLU A 187 2.11 21.94 11.62
C GLU A 187 1.54 20.66 12.24
N PHE A 188 1.66 20.52 13.56
CA PHE A 188 1.11 19.39 14.31
C PHE A 188 -0.41 19.26 14.14
N LYS A 189 -1.15 20.38 14.14
CA LYS A 189 -2.61 20.37 13.88
C LYS A 189 -2.95 19.94 12.47
N ILE A 190 -2.21 20.41 11.46
CA ILE A 190 -2.44 19.98 10.06
C ILE A 190 -2.31 18.45 9.97
N LEU A 191 -1.28 17.88 10.59
CA LEU A 191 -1.09 16.44 10.68
C LEU A 191 -2.21 15.76 11.48
N LEU A 192 -2.52 16.24 12.68
CA LEU A 192 -3.52 15.64 13.57
C LEU A 192 -4.90 15.54 12.90
N TYR A 193 -5.29 16.54 12.10
CA TYR A 193 -6.57 16.54 11.39
C TYR A 193 -6.50 15.93 9.98
N GLY A 194 -5.38 15.29 9.62
CA GLY A 194 -5.19 14.62 8.34
C GLY A 194 -5.23 15.55 7.13
N GLY A 195 -5.01 16.85 7.34
CA GLY A 195 -5.05 17.88 6.31
C GLY A 195 -3.78 17.90 5.47
N LEU A 196 -3.90 18.42 4.25
CA LEU A 196 -2.77 18.78 3.40
C LEU A 196 -2.56 20.30 3.45
N PRO A 197 -1.31 20.79 3.50
CA PRO A 197 -1.04 22.22 3.42
C PRO A 197 -1.67 22.84 2.15
N PRO A 198 -2.38 23.97 2.23
CA PRO A 198 -2.97 24.60 1.06
C PRO A 198 -1.94 24.89 -0.05
N GLY A 199 -2.26 24.53 -1.29
CA GLY A 199 -1.40 24.80 -2.46
C GLY A 199 -0.18 23.89 -2.59
N TRP A 200 -0.05 22.83 -1.78
CA TRP A 200 1.07 21.88 -1.84
C TRP A 200 1.30 21.33 -3.25
N GLU A 201 0.25 21.16 -4.05
CA GLU A 201 0.33 20.65 -5.42
C GLU A 201 1.18 21.52 -6.34
N SER A 202 1.37 22.80 -6.01
CA SER A 202 2.22 23.72 -6.75
C SER A 202 3.72 23.41 -6.60
N SER A 203 4.10 22.55 -5.65
CA SER A 203 5.49 22.10 -5.51
C SER A 203 5.87 21.07 -6.57
N LEU A 204 4.90 20.43 -7.23
CA LEU A 204 5.17 19.39 -8.21
C LEU A 204 5.84 20.00 -9.45
N PRO A 205 6.94 19.40 -9.95
CA PRO A 205 7.61 19.90 -11.14
C PRO A 205 6.73 19.81 -12.37
N ARG A 206 7.06 20.64 -13.37
CA ARG A 206 6.48 20.61 -14.71
C ARG A 206 7.61 20.48 -15.72
N TRP A 207 7.36 19.73 -16.78
CA TRP A 207 8.33 19.49 -17.84
C TRP A 207 7.82 19.99 -19.19
N SER A 208 8.75 20.53 -19.96
CA SER A 208 8.60 20.89 -21.37
C SER A 208 9.10 19.76 -22.27
N ALA A 209 8.67 19.76 -23.53
CA ALA A 209 9.13 18.75 -24.51
C ALA A 209 10.64 18.84 -24.80
N THR A 210 11.28 19.96 -24.47
CA THR A 210 12.72 20.20 -24.65
C THR A 210 13.57 19.78 -23.45
N ASP A 211 12.95 19.43 -22.32
CA ASP A 211 13.70 19.00 -21.13
C ASP A 211 14.37 17.64 -21.35
N PRO A 212 15.51 17.37 -20.67
CA PRO A 212 16.22 16.11 -20.81
C PRO A 212 15.36 14.88 -20.48
N VAL A 213 15.52 13.84 -21.30
CA VAL A 213 14.90 12.52 -21.09
C VAL A 213 15.37 11.85 -19.80
N ASP A 214 14.45 11.19 -19.11
CA ASP A 214 14.68 10.44 -17.88
C ASP A 214 13.69 9.29 -17.78
N ALA A 215 13.94 8.33 -16.89
CA ALA A 215 12.96 7.30 -16.59
C ALA A 215 11.85 7.87 -15.68
N THR A 216 10.65 7.28 -15.69
CA THR A 216 9.58 7.75 -14.80
C THR A 216 9.93 7.51 -13.33
N ARG A 217 10.78 6.53 -12.99
CA ARG A 217 11.39 6.46 -11.64
C ARG A 217 12.24 7.67 -11.26
N GLY A 218 12.93 8.29 -12.23
CA GLY A 218 13.71 9.51 -12.03
C GLY A 218 12.82 10.76 -11.92
N TYR A 219 11.73 10.84 -12.69
CA TYR A 219 10.71 11.87 -12.49
C TYR A 219 10.00 11.71 -11.14
N SER A 220 9.73 10.48 -10.72
CA SER A 220 9.16 10.13 -9.42
C SER A 220 10.05 10.61 -8.27
N GLU A 221 11.37 10.45 -8.36
CA GLU A 221 12.32 10.99 -7.37
C GLU A 221 12.17 12.51 -7.20
N LYS A 222 12.06 13.23 -8.31
CA LYS A 222 11.92 14.69 -8.33
C LYS A 222 10.58 15.11 -7.71
N CYS A 223 9.48 14.45 -8.08
CA CYS A 223 8.17 14.67 -7.47
C CYS A 223 8.19 14.40 -5.96
N LEU A 224 8.66 13.22 -5.55
CA LEU A 224 8.69 12.78 -4.16
C LEU A 224 9.47 13.77 -3.28
N ASN A 225 10.65 14.21 -3.72
CA ASN A 225 11.46 15.15 -2.96
C ASN A 225 10.85 16.56 -2.89
N GLN A 226 10.17 17.04 -3.95
CA GLN A 226 9.45 18.33 -3.85
C GLN A 226 8.26 18.24 -2.90
N VAL A 227 7.49 17.15 -2.95
CA VAL A 227 6.35 16.94 -2.06
C VAL A 227 6.82 16.82 -0.60
N ALA A 228 7.93 16.13 -0.34
CA ALA A 228 8.48 15.97 1.01
C ALA A 228 8.79 17.30 1.71
N ARG A 229 9.25 18.32 0.95
CA ARG A 229 9.57 19.66 1.45
C ARG A 229 8.35 20.42 1.96
N VAL A 230 7.19 20.22 1.31
CA VAL A 230 5.97 20.99 1.61
C VAL A 230 4.94 20.21 2.40
N ILE A 231 5.02 18.87 2.42
CA ILE A 231 4.14 18.00 3.21
C ILE A 231 4.94 17.39 4.36
N PRO A 232 4.77 17.87 5.60
CA PRO A 232 5.48 17.34 6.75
C PRO A 232 5.21 15.86 7.03
N GLY A 233 3.99 15.39 6.73
CA GLY A 233 3.54 14.05 7.04
C GLY A 233 4.09 12.97 6.11
N LEU A 234 4.73 13.32 4.99
CA LEU A 234 5.24 12.33 4.04
C LEU A 234 6.43 11.59 4.64
N VAL A 235 6.32 10.28 4.82
CA VAL A 235 7.36 9.44 5.42
C VAL A 235 7.40 8.14 4.63
N GLY A 236 8.51 7.43 4.59
CA GLY A 236 8.50 6.15 3.89
C GLY A 236 9.86 5.71 3.44
N GLY A 237 9.89 4.70 2.60
CA GLY A 237 11.14 4.23 2.04
C GLY A 237 10.96 3.00 1.18
N SER A 238 12.01 2.21 1.11
CA SER A 238 12.13 1.10 0.18
C SER A 238 12.56 -0.19 0.89
N ALA A 239 12.10 -1.31 0.34
CA ALA A 239 12.60 -2.63 0.67
C ALA A 239 13.97 -2.87 0.01
N ASP A 240 15.03 -2.32 0.61
CA ASP A 240 16.44 -2.45 0.18
C ASP A 240 16.80 -1.92 -1.21
N LEU A 241 15.90 -1.18 -1.86
CA LEU A 241 16.04 -0.77 -3.25
C LEU A 241 16.00 0.76 -3.43
N ALA A 242 16.23 1.55 -2.38
CA ALA A 242 16.09 3.03 -2.42
C ALA A 242 16.85 3.70 -3.58
N GLY A 243 18.06 3.21 -3.91
CA GLY A 243 18.84 3.72 -5.05
C GLY A 243 18.26 3.33 -6.42
N SER A 244 17.71 2.12 -6.53
CA SER A 244 17.11 1.59 -7.76
C SER A 244 15.69 2.09 -8.00
N ASN A 245 14.90 2.27 -6.93
CA ASN A 245 13.57 2.87 -6.96
C ASN A 245 13.60 4.40 -7.02
N LYS A 246 14.72 5.02 -6.62
CA LYS A 246 14.89 6.48 -6.53
C LYS A 246 13.93 7.14 -5.55
N THR A 247 13.82 6.59 -4.34
CA THR A 247 12.84 7.01 -3.32
C THR A 247 13.46 7.57 -2.05
N TYR A 248 14.74 7.92 -2.08
CA TYR A 248 15.39 8.55 -0.93
C TYR A 248 14.99 10.03 -0.85
N LEU A 249 14.57 10.48 0.33
CA LEU A 249 14.29 11.88 0.60
C LEU A 249 15.59 12.59 1.00
N HIS A 250 16.17 13.35 0.08
CA HIS A 250 17.55 13.86 0.19
C HIS A 250 17.79 14.84 1.35
N GLU A 251 16.76 15.57 1.76
CA GLU A 251 16.83 16.55 2.86
C GLU A 251 16.52 15.95 4.23
N TYR A 252 16.23 14.64 4.30
CA TYR A 252 15.82 13.99 5.53
C TYR A 252 16.72 12.80 5.86
N GLY A 253 16.97 12.59 7.15
CA GLY A 253 17.75 11.46 7.63
C GLY A 253 16.94 10.16 7.66
N ASP A 254 17.65 9.08 7.98
CA ASP A 254 17.07 7.76 8.21
C ASP A 254 16.34 7.68 9.56
N PHE A 255 15.22 6.96 9.59
CA PHE A 255 14.52 6.59 10.81
C PHE A 255 15.30 5.47 11.52
N LEU A 256 16.01 5.84 12.58
CA LEU A 256 16.81 4.94 13.41
C LEU A 256 16.52 5.20 14.90
N PRO A 257 16.94 4.32 15.83
CA PRO A 257 16.71 4.54 17.26
C PRO A 257 17.20 5.89 17.80
N GLU A 258 18.32 6.38 17.28
CA GLU A 258 18.93 7.67 17.68
C GLU A 258 18.38 8.87 16.88
N THR A 259 17.70 8.61 15.75
CA THR A 259 17.19 9.63 14.82
C THR A 259 15.73 9.35 14.48
N ARG A 260 14.87 9.24 15.50
CA ARG A 260 13.44 8.89 15.33
C ARG A 260 12.62 9.91 14.54
N TRP A 261 13.16 11.09 14.28
CA TRP A 261 12.59 12.13 13.41
C TRP A 261 12.93 11.93 11.92
N GLY A 262 13.79 10.97 11.58
CA GLY A 262 14.11 10.63 10.20
C GLY A 262 12.87 10.20 9.41
N ARG A 263 12.80 10.61 8.13
CA ARG A 263 11.65 10.35 7.25
C ARG A 263 11.92 9.26 6.22
N ASN A 264 13.16 8.78 6.13
CA ASN A 264 13.54 7.64 5.31
C ASN A 264 13.53 6.35 6.14
N ILE A 265 12.60 5.44 5.85
CA ILE A 265 12.50 4.13 6.52
C ILE A 265 13.24 3.08 5.69
N ARG A 266 14.20 2.41 6.31
CA ARG A 266 14.93 1.28 5.71
C ARG A 266 14.27 -0.03 6.12
N TYR A 267 13.50 -0.64 5.23
CA TYR A 267 12.76 -1.87 5.53
C TYR A 267 13.61 -3.15 5.35
N GLY A 268 14.71 -3.08 4.59
CA GLY A 268 15.41 -4.27 4.09
C GLY A 268 14.52 -5.08 3.16
N VAL A 269 14.92 -6.31 2.79
CA VAL A 269 14.15 -7.18 1.88
C VAL A 269 12.95 -7.79 2.61
N ARG A 270 11.89 -6.98 2.80
CA ARG A 270 10.71 -7.26 3.64
C ARG A 270 9.46 -6.55 3.11
N GLU A 271 9.09 -6.81 1.85
CA GLU A 271 8.01 -6.13 1.14
C GLU A 271 6.67 -6.27 1.86
N HIS A 272 6.38 -7.47 2.37
CA HIS A 272 5.09 -7.79 2.98
C HIS A 272 4.90 -7.02 4.29
N ALA A 273 5.91 -7.01 5.15
CA ALA A 273 5.93 -6.19 6.37
C ALA A 273 6.00 -4.70 6.06
N MET A 274 6.73 -4.25 5.04
CA MET A 274 6.78 -2.84 4.62
C MET A 274 5.37 -2.30 4.33
N ALA A 275 4.55 -3.02 3.55
CA ALA A 275 3.18 -2.61 3.30
C ALA A 275 2.30 -2.68 4.56
N GLY A 276 2.44 -3.74 5.37
CA GLY A 276 1.66 -3.87 6.61
C GLY A 276 1.97 -2.75 7.62
N ILE A 277 3.25 -2.41 7.79
CA ILE A 277 3.72 -1.29 8.61
C ILE A 277 3.17 0.03 8.06
N SER A 278 3.19 0.22 6.73
CA SER A 278 2.63 1.42 6.10
C SER A 278 1.13 1.57 6.37
N ASN A 279 0.36 0.48 6.37
CA ASN A 279 -1.04 0.52 6.77
C ASN A 279 -1.19 0.99 8.23
N GLY A 280 -0.37 0.45 9.14
CA GLY A 280 -0.36 0.88 10.54
C GLY A 280 0.00 2.36 10.72
N ILE A 281 0.89 2.90 9.87
CA ILE A 281 1.25 4.33 9.89
C ILE A 281 0.06 5.19 9.46
N VAL A 282 -0.69 4.83 8.42
CA VAL A 282 -1.91 5.57 8.03
C VAL A 282 -2.97 5.48 9.12
N LEU A 283 -3.25 4.25 9.57
CA LEU A 283 -4.33 3.96 10.54
C LEU A 283 -4.02 4.46 11.95
N HIS A 284 -2.80 4.91 12.21
CA HIS A 284 -2.50 5.67 13.41
C HIS A 284 -3.34 6.97 13.49
N GLY A 285 -3.78 7.50 12.35
CA GLY A 285 -4.66 8.67 12.28
C GLY A 285 -3.96 10.01 12.55
N SER A 286 -2.62 10.02 12.57
CA SER A 286 -1.83 11.23 12.86
C SER A 286 -1.48 12.07 11.63
N GLY A 287 -2.15 11.86 10.50
CA GLY A 287 -1.90 12.55 9.23
C GLY A 287 -0.60 12.18 8.51
N LEU A 288 0.11 11.15 8.96
CA LEU A 288 1.26 10.63 8.22
C LEU A 288 0.83 10.02 6.88
N ILE A 289 1.66 10.23 5.87
CA ILE A 289 1.46 9.78 4.49
C ILE A 289 2.62 8.85 4.16
N PRO A 290 2.48 7.54 4.43
CA PRO A 290 3.52 6.58 4.15
C PRO A 290 3.62 6.31 2.65
N PHE A 291 4.84 6.30 2.13
CA PHE A 291 5.16 5.63 0.87
C PHE A 291 5.99 4.37 1.09
N ALA A 292 5.78 3.39 0.23
CA ALA A 292 6.45 2.09 0.26
C ALA A 292 6.92 1.73 -1.15
N ALA A 293 8.18 1.35 -1.29
CA ALA A 293 8.80 1.16 -2.60
C ALA A 293 9.54 -0.16 -2.75
N THR A 294 9.36 -0.79 -3.91
CA THR A 294 10.09 -1.98 -4.38
C THR A 294 9.93 -2.09 -5.91
N PHE A 295 10.39 -3.16 -6.54
CA PHE A 295 10.08 -3.43 -7.95
C PHE A 295 8.64 -3.93 -8.10
N LEU A 296 7.98 -3.60 -9.21
CA LEU A 296 6.57 -3.98 -9.43
C LEU A 296 6.36 -5.51 -9.38
N ILE A 297 7.33 -6.29 -9.84
CA ILE A 297 7.30 -7.75 -9.76
C ILE A 297 7.17 -8.26 -8.32
N PHE A 298 7.78 -7.59 -7.34
CA PHE A 298 7.72 -7.97 -5.94
C PHE A 298 6.44 -7.49 -5.23
N SER A 299 5.52 -6.85 -5.96
CA SER A 299 4.17 -6.59 -5.44
C SER A 299 3.45 -7.88 -5.03
N ASP A 300 3.80 -9.03 -5.63
CA ASP A 300 3.24 -10.32 -5.27
C ASP A 300 3.60 -10.76 -3.84
N TYR A 301 4.79 -10.40 -3.33
CA TYR A 301 5.17 -10.67 -1.94
C TYR A 301 4.30 -9.90 -0.93
N MET A 302 3.76 -8.74 -1.33
CA MET A 302 3.05 -7.80 -0.47
C MET A 302 1.57 -7.61 -0.82
N LYS A 303 1.03 -8.43 -1.73
CA LYS A 303 -0.30 -8.26 -2.31
C LYS A 303 -1.41 -8.27 -1.28
N ASN A 304 -1.32 -9.13 -0.25
CA ASN A 304 -2.31 -9.17 0.82
C ASN A 304 -2.30 -7.86 1.64
N SER A 305 -1.12 -7.33 1.98
CA SER A 305 -1.04 -6.04 2.67
C SER A 305 -1.57 -4.88 1.83
N ILE A 306 -1.33 -4.86 0.51
CA ILE A 306 -1.94 -3.86 -0.41
C ILE A 306 -3.46 -3.99 -0.42
N ARG A 307 -3.98 -5.22 -0.48
CA ARG A 307 -5.42 -5.50 -0.41
C ARG A 307 -6.01 -5.01 0.92
N LEU A 308 -5.30 -5.20 2.03
CA LEU A 308 -5.70 -4.70 3.34
C LEU A 308 -5.70 -3.17 3.38
N SER A 309 -4.76 -2.48 2.71
CA SER A 309 -4.80 -1.02 2.60
C SER A 309 -6.09 -0.56 1.93
N ALA A 310 -6.48 -1.23 0.85
CA ALA A 310 -7.71 -0.91 0.14
C ALA A 310 -8.96 -1.20 0.98
N LEU A 311 -8.98 -2.34 1.69
CA LEU A 311 -10.08 -2.73 2.56
C LEU A 311 -10.22 -1.83 3.79
N SER A 312 -9.09 -1.40 4.36
CA SER A 312 -9.04 -0.56 5.55
C SER A 312 -9.01 0.93 5.24
N HIS A 313 -9.21 1.32 3.97
CA HIS A 313 -9.20 2.71 3.53
C HIS A 313 -7.87 3.45 3.83
N ALA A 314 -6.75 2.73 3.90
CA ALA A 314 -5.45 3.31 4.17
C ALA A 314 -4.83 3.90 2.88
N GLY A 315 -4.72 5.23 2.82
CA GLY A 315 -4.05 6.00 1.77
C GLY A 315 -2.52 5.86 1.75
N VAL A 316 -2.02 4.64 1.49
CA VAL A 316 -0.60 4.34 1.26
C VAL A 316 -0.23 4.61 -0.20
N VAL A 317 0.93 5.21 -0.44
CA VAL A 317 1.49 5.42 -1.78
C VAL A 317 2.54 4.35 -2.08
N TYR A 318 2.20 3.39 -2.94
CA TYR A 318 3.10 2.34 -3.40
C TYR A 318 3.87 2.80 -4.65
N ILE A 319 5.18 2.96 -4.52
CA ILE A 319 6.07 3.39 -5.61
C ILE A 319 6.75 2.14 -6.17
N LEU A 320 6.25 1.60 -7.28
CA LEU A 320 6.64 0.31 -7.81
C LEU A 320 7.39 0.48 -9.13
N THR A 321 8.72 0.34 -9.12
CA THR A 321 9.55 0.61 -10.31
C THR A 321 9.86 -0.66 -11.10
N HIS A 322 10.54 -0.54 -12.25
CA HIS A 322 10.86 -1.66 -13.15
C HIS A 322 9.58 -2.38 -13.57
N ASP A 323 8.67 -1.62 -14.17
CA ASP A 323 7.26 -1.96 -14.35
C ASP A 323 6.93 -2.96 -15.48
N SER A 324 7.92 -3.41 -16.24
CA SER A 324 7.70 -4.21 -17.46
C SER A 324 8.94 -5.03 -17.84
N ILE A 325 8.85 -5.76 -18.96
CA ILE A 325 10.00 -6.31 -19.71
C ILE A 325 11.06 -5.25 -20.05
N GLY A 326 10.71 -3.96 -19.90
CA GLY A 326 11.58 -2.81 -20.11
C GLY A 326 12.82 -2.75 -19.21
N LEU A 327 12.85 -3.55 -18.13
CA LEU A 327 14.01 -3.62 -17.26
C LEU A 327 15.21 -4.35 -17.89
N GLY A 328 14.99 -5.22 -18.89
CA GLY A 328 16.06 -5.92 -19.61
C GLY A 328 16.65 -7.12 -18.85
N GLU A 329 17.94 -7.03 -18.51
CA GLU A 329 18.83 -8.17 -18.31
C GLU A 329 18.53 -9.05 -17.10
N ASP A 330 17.76 -8.57 -16.10
CA ASP A 330 17.39 -9.40 -14.95
C ASP A 330 16.40 -10.52 -15.34
N GLY A 331 15.76 -10.39 -16.51
CA GLY A 331 15.00 -11.46 -17.14
C GLY A 331 13.64 -11.77 -16.48
N PRO A 332 13.01 -12.89 -16.84
CA PRO A 332 11.59 -13.15 -16.57
C PRO A 332 11.22 -13.24 -15.09
N THR A 333 12.18 -13.51 -14.20
CA THR A 333 11.92 -13.53 -12.74
C THR A 333 11.69 -12.15 -12.17
N HIS A 334 12.10 -11.10 -12.88
CA HIS A 334 12.00 -9.70 -12.44
C HIS A 334 11.04 -8.87 -13.29
N GLN A 335 10.62 -9.37 -14.45
CA GLN A 335 9.84 -8.64 -15.45
C GLN A 335 8.34 -8.81 -15.19
N PRO A 336 7.63 -7.75 -14.79
CA PRO A 336 6.19 -7.83 -14.61
C PRO A 336 5.45 -8.13 -15.92
N VAL A 337 4.44 -8.99 -15.84
CA VAL A 337 3.48 -9.27 -16.92
C VAL A 337 2.06 -9.07 -16.39
N GLU A 338 1.65 -9.87 -15.40
CA GLU A 338 0.30 -9.90 -14.84
C GLU A 338 0.08 -8.95 -13.65
N GLN A 339 1.14 -8.33 -13.13
CA GLN A 339 1.06 -7.52 -11.89
C GLN A 339 0.11 -6.34 -12.07
N LEU A 340 0.15 -5.62 -13.21
CA LEU A 340 -0.74 -4.50 -13.46
C LEU A 340 -2.21 -4.92 -13.50
N CYS A 341 -2.57 -5.99 -14.22
CA CYS A 341 -3.96 -6.46 -14.28
C CYS A 341 -4.42 -6.98 -12.91
N GLY A 342 -3.56 -7.71 -12.20
CA GLY A 342 -3.82 -8.20 -10.85
C GLY A 342 -4.08 -7.08 -9.84
N LEU A 343 -3.30 -5.99 -9.91
CA LEU A 343 -3.48 -4.81 -9.05
C LEU A 343 -4.71 -3.99 -9.46
N ARG A 344 -4.97 -3.79 -10.76
CA ARG A 344 -6.19 -3.11 -11.26
C ARG A 344 -7.47 -3.80 -10.78
N ALA A 345 -7.44 -5.13 -10.64
CA ALA A 345 -8.56 -5.90 -10.11
C ALA A 345 -8.84 -5.68 -8.62
N VAL A 346 -7.88 -5.19 -7.83
CA VAL A 346 -8.08 -4.91 -6.40
C VAL A 346 -9.07 -3.75 -6.24
N PRO A 347 -10.22 -3.94 -5.55
CA PRO A 347 -11.17 -2.86 -5.31
C PRO A 347 -10.52 -1.66 -4.62
N ARG A 348 -10.98 -0.44 -4.93
CA ARG A 348 -10.49 0.83 -4.37
C ARG A 348 -9.02 1.19 -4.64
N LEU A 349 -8.17 0.27 -5.07
CA LEU A 349 -6.78 0.57 -5.44
C LEU A 349 -6.73 1.39 -6.73
N LEU A 350 -6.08 2.55 -6.67
CA LEU A 350 -5.70 3.31 -7.87
C LEU A 350 -4.37 2.76 -8.40
N VAL A 351 -4.28 2.48 -9.69
CA VAL A 351 -3.05 2.02 -10.33
C VAL A 351 -2.72 3.00 -11.45
N PHE A 352 -1.67 3.77 -11.26
CA PHE A 352 -1.13 4.73 -12.22
C PHE A 352 0.05 4.10 -12.96
N ARG A 353 0.10 4.30 -14.28
CA ARG A 353 1.27 3.96 -15.10
C ARG A 353 1.60 5.14 -16.04
N PRO A 354 2.30 6.17 -15.53
CA PRO A 354 2.55 7.41 -16.25
C PRO A 354 3.55 7.24 -17.40
N GLY A 355 3.30 7.90 -18.53
CA GLY A 355 4.15 7.84 -19.72
C GLY A 355 5.31 8.83 -19.79
N ASP A 356 5.30 9.86 -18.94
CA ASP A 356 6.35 10.89 -18.91
C ASP A 356 6.45 11.59 -17.53
N GLY A 357 7.18 12.69 -17.46
CA GLY A 357 7.31 13.50 -16.25
C GLY A 357 5.99 14.12 -15.80
N ASN A 358 5.22 14.73 -16.71
CA ASN A 358 3.98 15.42 -16.36
C ASN A 358 2.90 14.47 -15.83
N GLU A 359 2.74 13.30 -16.46
CA GLU A 359 1.86 12.27 -15.93
C GLU A 359 2.35 11.72 -14.58
N THR A 360 3.67 11.65 -14.38
CA THR A 360 4.24 11.25 -13.07
C THR A 360 3.88 12.27 -12.00
N ALA A 361 4.00 13.58 -12.27
CA ALA A 361 3.54 14.62 -11.35
C ALA A 361 2.03 14.53 -11.08
N GLY A 362 1.21 14.30 -12.11
CA GLY A 362 -0.23 14.09 -11.96
C GLY A 362 -0.56 12.88 -11.09
N ALA A 363 0.17 11.77 -11.24
CA ALA A 363 0.00 10.58 -10.42
C ALA A 363 0.29 10.86 -8.95
N TYR A 364 1.39 11.56 -8.64
CA TYR A 364 1.70 12.01 -7.27
C TYR A 364 0.63 12.95 -6.72
N ARG A 365 0.14 13.88 -7.54
CA ARG A 365 -0.93 14.81 -7.17
C ARG A 365 -2.15 14.05 -6.66
N VAL A 366 -2.63 13.08 -7.44
CA VAL A 366 -3.82 12.31 -7.08
C VAL A 366 -3.54 11.33 -5.95
N ALA A 367 -2.41 10.62 -5.97
CA ALA A 367 -2.06 9.62 -4.97
C ALA A 367 -1.93 10.21 -3.56
N VAL A 368 -1.28 11.37 -3.43
CA VAL A 368 -1.12 12.05 -2.14
C VAL A 368 -2.43 12.67 -1.65
N ALA A 369 -3.24 13.22 -2.58
CA ALA A 369 -4.58 13.74 -2.26
C ALA A 369 -5.57 12.64 -1.86
N THR A 370 -5.37 11.41 -2.34
CA THR A 370 -6.26 10.28 -2.05
C THR A 370 -5.94 9.72 -0.67
N ARG A 371 -6.73 10.13 0.33
CA ARG A 371 -6.59 9.66 1.73
C ARG A 371 -7.46 8.45 2.08
N ASP A 372 -8.52 8.19 1.31
CA ASP A 372 -9.52 7.11 1.52
C ASP A 372 -9.22 5.80 0.75
N GLY A 373 -7.95 5.57 0.41
CA GLY A 373 -7.53 4.34 -0.29
C GLY A 373 -6.14 4.42 -0.90
N PRO A 374 -5.49 3.27 -1.13
CA PRO A 374 -4.12 3.21 -1.60
C PRO A 374 -4.00 3.57 -3.08
N SER A 375 -2.78 3.96 -3.46
CA SER A 375 -2.39 4.19 -4.86
C SER A 375 -1.09 3.44 -5.16
N VAL A 376 -1.00 2.84 -6.34
CA VAL A 376 0.22 2.32 -6.95
C VAL A 376 0.65 3.26 -8.06
N ILE A 377 1.93 3.62 -8.10
CA ILE A 377 2.56 4.32 -9.22
C ILE A 377 3.61 3.36 -9.80
N ALA A 378 3.29 2.77 -10.95
CA ALA A 378 4.14 1.85 -11.70
C ALA A 378 5.09 2.62 -12.61
N LEU A 379 6.41 2.41 -12.46
CA LEU A 379 7.44 3.29 -13.03
C LEU A 379 8.50 2.54 -13.82
N SER A 380 8.89 3.09 -14.96
CA SER A 380 9.87 2.54 -15.90
C SER A 380 11.31 2.58 -15.37
N ARG A 381 12.14 1.64 -15.85
CA ARG A 381 13.61 1.67 -15.68
C ARG A 381 14.26 2.52 -16.77
N GLN A 382 13.77 2.35 -17.98
CA GLN A 382 14.18 2.98 -19.23
C GLN A 382 13.74 4.44 -19.32
N LYS A 383 14.49 5.23 -20.09
CA LYS A 383 14.22 6.66 -20.29
C LYS A 383 13.07 6.88 -21.25
N LEU A 384 12.26 7.87 -20.95
CA LEU A 384 11.14 8.36 -21.73
C LEU A 384 11.28 9.88 -21.93
N ALA A 385 10.44 10.45 -22.79
CA ALA A 385 10.36 11.89 -22.95
C ALA A 385 10.01 12.57 -21.61
N ALA A 386 10.52 13.78 -21.39
CA ALA A 386 10.13 14.56 -20.22
C ALA A 386 8.68 15.00 -20.26
N ASN A 387 8.21 15.32 -21.46
CA ASN A 387 6.83 15.66 -21.77
C ASN A 387 6.56 15.21 -23.21
N LEU A 388 5.63 14.27 -23.38
CA LEU A 388 5.04 13.98 -24.68
C LEU A 388 3.96 15.01 -24.96
N GLU A 389 4.08 15.76 -26.06
CA GLU A 389 3.14 16.84 -26.38
C GLU A 389 1.68 16.37 -26.28
N GLY A 390 0.89 17.09 -25.47
CA GLY A 390 -0.51 16.76 -25.17
C GLY A 390 -0.73 16.04 -23.84
N THR A 391 0.30 15.54 -23.17
CA THR A 391 0.15 15.02 -21.80
C THR A 391 0.00 16.15 -20.78
N SER A 392 -0.72 15.86 -19.68
CA SER A 392 -1.02 16.85 -18.65
C SER A 392 -1.05 16.22 -17.26
N ALA A 393 -0.45 16.91 -16.27
CA ALA A 393 -0.54 16.53 -14.88
C ALA A 393 -1.97 16.67 -14.32
N GLU A 394 -2.73 17.65 -14.82
CA GLU A 394 -4.12 17.89 -14.44
C GLU A 394 -5.05 16.78 -14.96
N ASP A 395 -4.89 16.35 -16.20
CA ASP A 395 -5.78 15.37 -16.81
C ASP A 395 -5.56 13.93 -16.31
N VAL A 396 -4.46 13.63 -15.61
CA VAL A 396 -4.28 12.36 -14.89
C VAL A 396 -5.44 12.07 -13.92
N ALA A 397 -6.04 13.10 -13.32
CA ALA A 397 -7.19 12.94 -12.44
C ALA A 397 -8.44 12.37 -13.15
N ARG A 398 -8.49 12.48 -14.48
CA ARG A 398 -9.54 11.87 -15.31
C ARG A 398 -9.27 10.40 -15.62
N GLY A 399 -8.07 9.91 -15.32
CA GLY A 399 -7.64 8.51 -15.52
C GLY A 399 -7.32 8.14 -16.95
N GLY A 400 -8.03 8.69 -17.94
CA GLY A 400 -7.68 8.56 -19.34
C GLY A 400 -8.21 9.73 -20.15
N TYR A 401 -7.40 10.21 -21.09
CA TYR A 401 -7.65 11.45 -21.82
C TYR A 401 -6.95 11.44 -23.19
N ILE A 402 -7.40 12.31 -24.08
CA ILE A 402 -6.88 12.45 -25.44
C ILE A 402 -5.55 13.20 -25.36
N VAL A 403 -4.48 12.58 -25.83
CA VAL A 403 -3.13 13.19 -25.91
C VAL A 403 -2.97 13.91 -27.24
N SER A 404 -3.34 13.25 -28.34
CA SER A 404 -3.29 13.88 -29.67
C SER A 404 -4.43 13.39 -30.56
N ASP A 405 -4.97 14.27 -31.40
CA ASP A 405 -6.07 13.96 -32.31
C ASP A 405 -6.05 14.89 -33.54
N ASN A 406 -6.20 14.33 -34.74
CA ASN A 406 -6.31 15.09 -35.98
C ASN A 406 -7.71 15.00 -36.64
N SER A 407 -8.70 14.38 -36.00
CA SER A 407 -10.05 14.28 -36.57
C SER A 407 -10.84 15.59 -36.48
N GLY A 408 -10.47 16.52 -35.60
CA GLY A 408 -11.16 17.80 -35.44
C GLY A 408 -12.62 17.62 -35.03
N GLN A 409 -13.56 17.97 -35.91
CA GLN A 409 -15.00 17.73 -35.71
C GLN A 409 -15.47 16.39 -36.26
N GLU A 410 -14.64 15.70 -37.05
CA GLU A 410 -14.93 14.37 -37.56
C GLU A 410 -14.64 13.30 -36.49
N THR A 411 -15.16 12.10 -36.74
CA THR A 411 -14.92 10.95 -35.87
C THR A 411 -13.59 10.30 -36.26
N PRO A 412 -12.67 9.98 -35.33
CA PRO A 412 -11.42 9.31 -35.67
C PRO A 412 -11.69 7.94 -36.28
N GLU A 413 -10.93 7.56 -37.30
CA GLU A 413 -11.01 6.24 -37.93
C GLU A 413 -10.37 5.15 -37.06
N LEU A 414 -9.41 5.52 -36.20
CA LEU A 414 -8.66 4.63 -35.33
C LEU A 414 -8.31 5.32 -34.00
N ILE A 415 -8.36 4.57 -32.90
CA ILE A 415 -7.87 5.03 -31.59
C ILE A 415 -6.72 4.13 -31.11
N LEU A 416 -5.57 4.73 -30.83
CA LEU A 416 -4.44 4.10 -30.17
C LEU A 416 -4.49 4.44 -28.67
N ILE A 417 -4.47 3.43 -27.81
CA ILE A 417 -4.58 3.59 -26.35
C ILE A 417 -3.27 3.09 -25.72
N GLY A 418 -2.52 3.99 -25.11
CA GLY A 418 -1.24 3.68 -24.47
C GLY A 418 -1.26 3.91 -22.96
N THR A 419 -0.36 3.24 -22.25
CA THR A 419 0.01 3.56 -20.87
C THR A 419 1.53 3.53 -20.76
N GLY A 420 2.08 4.24 -19.78
CA GLY A 420 3.50 4.14 -19.47
C GLY A 420 4.42 4.37 -20.66
N SER A 421 5.46 3.55 -20.74
CA SER A 421 6.46 3.60 -21.81
C SER A 421 5.93 3.38 -23.22
N GLU A 422 4.75 2.78 -23.38
CA GLU A 422 4.19 2.48 -24.70
C GLU A 422 3.37 3.64 -25.28
N LEU A 423 3.06 4.67 -24.48
CA LEU A 423 2.34 5.85 -24.95
C LEU A 423 3.11 6.60 -26.05
N CYS A 424 4.44 6.69 -25.95
CA CYS A 424 5.26 7.33 -26.97
C CYS A 424 5.25 6.54 -28.30
N LEU A 425 5.14 5.21 -28.24
CA LEU A 425 5.01 4.37 -29.43
C LEU A 425 3.66 4.59 -30.12
N CYS A 426 2.58 4.76 -29.33
CA CYS A 426 1.26 5.10 -29.86
C CYS A 426 1.30 6.46 -30.60
N ASP A 427 1.93 7.47 -30.01
CA ASP A 427 2.01 8.79 -30.66
C ASP A 427 2.89 8.78 -31.91
N ALA A 428 4.01 8.06 -31.90
CA ALA A 428 4.86 7.89 -33.09
C ALA A 428 4.09 7.19 -34.23
N SER A 429 3.40 6.08 -33.94
CA SER A 429 2.55 5.38 -34.92
C SER A 429 1.41 6.26 -35.45
N ALA A 430 0.78 7.07 -34.59
CA ALA A 430 -0.25 8.00 -35.04
C ALA A 430 0.30 9.04 -36.02
N ARG A 431 1.50 9.60 -35.77
CA ARG A 431 2.13 10.55 -36.70
C ARG A 431 2.38 9.92 -38.07
N GLU A 432 2.81 8.67 -38.13
CA GLU A 432 3.05 8.00 -39.41
C GLU A 432 1.75 7.75 -40.18
N LEU A 433 0.72 7.21 -39.52
CA LEU A 433 -0.59 6.98 -40.15
C LEU A 433 -1.26 8.29 -40.60
N ARG A 434 -1.05 9.40 -39.87
CA ARG A 434 -1.55 10.72 -40.27
C ARG A 434 -0.88 11.24 -41.55
N LYS A 435 0.39 10.90 -41.82
CA LYS A 435 1.03 11.21 -43.11
C LYS A 435 0.38 10.48 -44.29
N GLU A 436 -0.25 9.33 -44.01
CA GLU A 436 -1.05 8.57 -44.98
C GLU A 436 -2.49 9.12 -45.13
N GLY A 437 -2.83 10.21 -44.44
CA GLY A 437 -4.14 10.86 -44.50
C GLY A 437 -5.19 10.26 -43.56
N ARG A 438 -4.79 9.40 -42.60
CA ARG A 438 -5.72 8.81 -41.62
C ARG A 438 -6.08 9.77 -40.49
N LEU A 439 -7.31 9.64 -39.98
CA LEU A 439 -7.75 10.27 -38.75
C LEU A 439 -7.49 9.35 -37.56
N VAL A 440 -6.43 9.63 -36.81
CA VAL A 440 -5.97 8.79 -35.69
C VAL A 440 -5.97 9.60 -34.40
N ARG A 441 -6.57 9.03 -33.37
CA ARG A 441 -6.54 9.58 -32.00
C ARG A 441 -5.61 8.76 -31.12
N VAL A 442 -4.87 9.44 -30.25
CA VAL A 442 -4.04 8.83 -29.20
C VAL A 442 -4.64 9.15 -27.84
N VAL A 443 -4.84 8.12 -27.03
CA VAL A 443 -5.38 8.21 -25.67
C VAL A 443 -4.33 7.68 -24.69
N SER A 444 -4.02 8.46 -23.66
CA SER A 444 -3.36 7.93 -22.47
C SER A 444 -4.44 7.37 -21.55
N LEU A 445 -4.28 6.12 -21.10
CA LEU A 445 -5.15 5.48 -20.11
C LEU A 445 -4.38 5.22 -18.80
N VAL A 446 -3.76 6.29 -18.28
CA VAL A 446 -2.84 6.27 -17.13
C VAL A 446 -3.42 5.60 -15.87
N CYS A 447 -4.73 5.71 -15.60
CA CYS A 447 -5.40 5.04 -14.48
C CYS A 447 -6.84 4.62 -14.83
N TRP A 448 -7.04 3.32 -15.05
CA TRP A 448 -8.32 2.71 -15.45
C TRP A 448 -9.46 3.07 -14.51
N ARG A 449 -9.25 2.88 -13.20
CA ARG A 449 -10.29 3.09 -12.18
C ARG A 449 -10.79 4.54 -12.14
N LEU A 450 -9.91 5.53 -12.38
CA LEU A 450 -10.32 6.93 -12.46
C LEU A 450 -11.10 7.22 -13.73
N PHE A 451 -10.70 6.62 -14.85
CA PHE A 451 -11.40 6.74 -16.13
C PHE A 451 -12.80 6.11 -16.06
N ASP A 452 -12.92 4.90 -15.52
CA ASP A 452 -14.18 4.17 -15.38
C ASP A 452 -15.20 4.92 -14.50
N ARG A 453 -14.71 5.73 -13.55
CA ARG A 453 -15.53 6.59 -12.68
C ARG A 453 -16.00 7.87 -13.36
N GLN A 454 -15.44 8.24 -14.50
CA GLN A 454 -15.87 9.43 -15.21
C GLN A 454 -17.31 9.26 -15.73
N PRO A 455 -18.08 10.36 -15.84
CA PRO A 455 -19.39 10.35 -16.47
C PRO A 455 -19.33 9.70 -17.85
N LYS A 456 -20.38 8.94 -18.22
CA LYS A 456 -20.44 8.24 -19.51
C LYS A 456 -20.13 9.18 -20.68
N GLY A 457 -20.67 10.40 -20.68
CA GLY A 457 -20.40 11.38 -21.73
C GLY A 457 -18.91 11.72 -21.91
N TYR A 458 -18.13 11.77 -20.82
CA TYR A 458 -16.69 11.96 -20.93
C TYR A 458 -15.99 10.70 -21.47
N ARG A 459 -16.37 9.51 -20.99
CA ARG A 459 -15.80 8.26 -21.50
C ARG A 459 -16.09 8.07 -23.00
N ASP A 460 -17.31 8.38 -23.44
CA ASP A 460 -17.70 8.35 -24.85
C ASP A 460 -16.99 9.45 -25.65
N GLN A 461 -16.69 10.61 -25.06
CA GLN A 461 -15.90 11.65 -25.72
C GLN A 461 -14.49 11.16 -26.01
N VAL A 462 -13.85 10.46 -25.06
CA VAL A 462 -12.48 9.94 -25.21
C VAL A 462 -12.45 8.72 -26.11
N LEU A 463 -13.35 7.75 -25.87
CA LEU A 463 -13.49 6.48 -26.61
C LEU A 463 -14.90 6.35 -27.24
N PRO A 464 -15.20 7.08 -28.33
CA PRO A 464 -16.52 7.05 -28.97
C PRO A 464 -16.96 5.63 -29.32
N PRO A 465 -18.17 5.19 -28.91
CA PRO A 465 -18.62 3.81 -29.09
C PRO A 465 -18.71 3.38 -30.57
N ASP A 466 -18.92 4.35 -31.47
CA ASP A 466 -18.99 4.10 -32.91
C ASP A 466 -17.61 3.83 -33.54
N VAL A 467 -16.52 4.18 -32.86
CA VAL A 467 -15.15 3.90 -33.31
C VAL A 467 -14.69 2.57 -32.74
N ARG A 468 -14.91 1.51 -33.52
CA ARG A 468 -14.59 0.12 -33.12
C ARG A 468 -13.14 -0.27 -33.38
N LYS A 469 -12.46 0.39 -34.32
CA LYS A 469 -11.04 0.20 -34.61
C LYS A 469 -10.22 0.83 -33.49
N ARG A 470 -9.77 -0.01 -32.55
CA ARG A 470 -9.00 0.41 -31.39
C ARG A 470 -7.80 -0.52 -31.21
N VAL A 471 -6.65 0.04 -30.88
CA VAL A 471 -5.45 -0.73 -30.54
C VAL A 471 -4.97 -0.27 -29.17
N SER A 472 -4.87 -1.19 -28.21
CA SER A 472 -4.17 -0.90 -26.95
C SER A 472 -2.74 -1.39 -26.99
N VAL A 473 -1.81 -0.63 -26.44
CA VAL A 473 -0.39 -0.98 -26.37
C VAL A 473 0.10 -0.82 -24.93
N GLU A 474 0.48 -1.93 -24.30
CA GLU A 474 1.03 -1.96 -22.94
C GLU A 474 1.98 -3.16 -22.78
N ALA A 475 3.20 -2.92 -22.30
CA ALA A 475 4.16 -3.97 -21.99
C ALA A 475 3.80 -4.71 -20.69
N GLY A 476 2.64 -5.38 -20.72
CA GLY A 476 2.04 -6.19 -19.65
C GLY A 476 0.96 -7.10 -20.21
N SER A 477 0.25 -7.82 -19.33
CA SER A 477 -0.76 -8.80 -19.72
C SER A 477 -1.91 -8.17 -20.53
N PRO A 478 -2.40 -8.82 -21.60
CA PRO A 478 -3.55 -8.34 -22.36
C PRO A 478 -4.89 -8.41 -21.59
N VAL A 479 -4.93 -9.09 -20.44
CA VAL A 479 -6.16 -9.32 -19.67
C VAL A 479 -6.79 -8.00 -19.22
N GLY A 480 -8.08 -7.84 -19.52
CA GLY A 480 -8.89 -6.65 -19.19
C GLY A 480 -8.94 -5.58 -20.27
N TRP A 481 -7.98 -5.55 -21.21
CA TRP A 481 -7.95 -4.51 -22.27
C TRP A 481 -9.15 -4.57 -23.22
N ARG A 482 -9.79 -5.74 -23.35
CA ARG A 482 -11.02 -5.92 -24.13
C ARG A 482 -12.17 -5.02 -23.70
N GLU A 483 -12.20 -4.56 -22.45
CA GLU A 483 -13.18 -3.58 -21.96
C GLU A 483 -13.05 -2.21 -22.66
N TYR A 484 -11.85 -1.84 -23.12
CA TYR A 484 -11.58 -0.56 -23.78
C TYR A 484 -11.47 -0.68 -25.30
N VAL A 485 -10.90 -1.78 -25.81
CA VAL A 485 -10.74 -1.96 -27.27
C VAL A 485 -11.94 -2.64 -27.93
N GLY A 486 -12.80 -3.31 -27.16
CA GLY A 486 -13.96 -4.04 -27.67
C GLY A 486 -13.59 -5.35 -28.39
N THR A 487 -14.58 -5.94 -29.06
CA THR A 487 -14.45 -7.23 -29.76
C THR A 487 -13.69 -7.14 -31.08
N GLU A 488 -13.72 -5.98 -31.73
CA GLU A 488 -13.07 -5.70 -33.02
C GLU A 488 -11.68 -5.03 -32.85
N GLY A 489 -11.32 -4.65 -31.62
CA GLY A 489 -10.04 -4.05 -31.31
C GLY A 489 -8.91 -5.07 -31.17
N VAL A 490 -7.67 -4.56 -31.21
CA VAL A 490 -6.44 -5.35 -31.06
C VAL A 490 -5.75 -4.96 -29.76
N VAL A 491 -5.18 -5.94 -29.08
CA VAL A 491 -4.38 -5.73 -27.86
C VAL A 491 -2.95 -6.16 -28.16
N ILE A 492 -2.01 -5.21 -28.06
CA ILE A 492 -0.58 -5.48 -28.09
C ILE A 492 -0.11 -5.52 -26.65
N GLY A 493 0.15 -6.74 -26.17
CA GLY A 493 0.58 -7.05 -24.82
C GLY A 493 1.60 -8.18 -24.79
N VAL A 494 1.99 -8.56 -23.58
CA VAL A 494 2.91 -9.67 -23.32
C VAL A 494 2.09 -10.89 -22.89
N GLU A 495 2.08 -11.95 -23.71
CA GLU A 495 1.28 -13.17 -23.47
C GLU A 495 2.05 -14.32 -22.80
N GLU A 496 3.39 -14.24 -22.79
CA GLU A 496 4.29 -15.20 -22.15
C GLU A 496 5.14 -14.53 -21.08
N PHE A 497 5.90 -15.28 -20.29
CA PHE A 497 6.96 -14.67 -19.49
C PHE A 497 7.98 -13.96 -20.39
N GLY A 498 8.67 -12.97 -19.80
CA GLY A 498 9.68 -12.19 -20.50
C GLY A 498 10.97 -12.98 -20.80
N THR A 499 12.02 -12.27 -21.22
CA THR A 499 13.32 -12.87 -21.55
C THR A 499 14.45 -12.04 -20.97
N SER A 500 15.56 -12.69 -20.64
CA SER A 500 16.80 -11.98 -20.33
C SER A 500 17.42 -11.45 -21.62
N GLY A 501 17.64 -10.14 -21.70
CA GLY A 501 18.24 -9.47 -22.85
C GLY A 501 18.30 -7.96 -22.64
N ALA A 502 18.97 -7.26 -23.56
CA ALA A 502 18.96 -5.79 -23.53
C ALA A 502 17.52 -5.28 -23.71
N TYR A 503 17.23 -4.11 -23.13
CA TYR A 503 15.90 -3.49 -23.18
C TYR A 503 15.29 -3.44 -24.59
N LEU A 504 16.04 -2.89 -25.56
CA LEU A 504 15.56 -2.70 -26.93
C LEU A 504 15.31 -4.05 -27.62
N ASP A 505 16.24 -5.00 -27.49
CA ASP A 505 16.10 -6.34 -28.05
C ASP A 505 14.88 -7.07 -27.47
N THR A 506 14.61 -6.87 -26.17
CA THR A 506 13.45 -7.43 -25.49
C THR A 506 12.18 -6.81 -26.03
N PHE A 507 12.11 -5.48 -26.13
CA PHE A 507 10.95 -4.80 -26.72
C PHE A 507 10.70 -5.22 -28.17
N GLU A 508 11.75 -5.32 -28.98
CA GLU A 508 11.67 -5.78 -30.37
C GLU A 508 11.12 -7.21 -30.46
N LYS A 509 11.64 -8.14 -29.65
CA LYS A 509 11.18 -9.53 -29.60
C LYS A 509 9.68 -9.65 -29.32
N TYR A 510 9.15 -8.85 -28.40
CA TYR A 510 7.72 -8.85 -28.05
C TYR A 510 6.88 -7.89 -28.91
N GLY A 511 7.46 -7.26 -29.94
CA GLY A 511 6.73 -6.44 -30.90
C GLY A 511 6.41 -5.01 -30.43
N PHE A 512 7.07 -4.51 -29.40
CA PHE A 512 6.96 -3.12 -28.93
C PHE A 512 7.89 -2.18 -29.70
N THR A 513 7.65 -2.07 -31.00
CA THR A 513 8.36 -1.15 -31.89
C THR A 513 7.35 -0.27 -32.64
N GLU A 514 7.77 0.94 -32.98
CA GLU A 514 6.96 1.86 -33.79
C GLU A 514 6.52 1.21 -35.11
N GLU A 515 7.43 0.48 -35.77
CA GLU A 515 7.13 -0.22 -37.03
C GLU A 515 6.01 -1.26 -36.85
N ASN A 516 6.12 -2.13 -35.84
CA ASN A 516 5.16 -3.20 -35.63
C ASN A 516 3.77 -2.66 -35.22
N ILE A 517 3.74 -1.67 -34.32
CA ILE A 517 2.49 -1.03 -33.88
C ILE A 517 1.82 -0.32 -35.06
N THR A 518 2.58 0.42 -35.86
CA THR A 518 2.06 1.08 -37.08
C THR A 518 1.53 0.05 -38.08
N ARG A 519 2.23 -1.06 -38.29
CA ARG A 519 1.81 -2.16 -39.18
C ARG A 519 0.48 -2.78 -38.73
N ILE A 520 0.33 -3.08 -37.43
CA ILE A 520 -0.90 -3.64 -36.85
C ILE A 520 -2.05 -2.63 -36.94
N ALA A 521 -1.78 -1.38 -36.60
CA ALA A 521 -2.77 -0.31 -36.73
C ALA A 521 -3.24 -0.13 -38.18
N ARG A 522 -2.31 -0.19 -39.15
CA ARG A 522 -2.62 -0.07 -40.57
C ARG A 522 -3.50 -1.22 -41.08
N SER A 523 -3.33 -2.45 -40.58
CA SER A 523 -4.11 -3.59 -41.05
C SER A 523 -5.61 -3.45 -40.73
N LEU A 524 -5.97 -2.70 -39.68
CA LEU A 524 -7.38 -2.45 -39.34
C LEU A 524 -8.12 -1.59 -40.36
N PHE A 525 -7.44 -0.93 -41.29
CA PHE A 525 -8.11 -0.19 -42.36
C PHE A 525 -8.31 -0.98 -43.65
N SER A 526 -7.65 -2.13 -43.78
CA SER A 526 -7.72 -2.99 -44.97
C SER A 526 -8.81 -4.06 -44.88
N GLU A 527 -9.52 -4.11 -43.75
CA GLU A 527 -10.70 -4.94 -43.50
C GLU A 527 -12.02 -4.19 -43.72
#